data_AF-A0A9D1MKB1-F1
#
_entry.id   AF-A0A9D1MKB1-F1
#
_cell.length_a   1.000
_cell.length_b   1.000
_cell.length_c   1.000
_cell.angle_alpha   90.00
_cell.angle_beta   90.00
_cell.angle_gamma   90.00
#
_symmetry.space_group_name_H-M   'P 1'
#
loop_
_entity.id
_entity.type
_entity.pdbx_description
1 polymer ?
#
loop_
_entity_poly.entity_id
_entity_poly.type
_entity_poly.pdbx_seq_one_letter_code
_entity_poly.pdbx_strand_id
1 'polypeptide(L)'
;MKNKSVFVTVFAVVYLLVTAVFAALYIVLDGVPLKAAASAVFLLFSAAIVLAAHKLKFNGYGAYKFLVLAAAALCFAGDCSIDANFIAGMALFGAGHIFYISAFSALNGVGWRTVLPAAAVGAFGVLWLLLYPEYNFGAILPAVIVYAVIISIMLGRAAGAALDGTLPVRLRACVIGGAVLFFISDFFLTLNTFAGGGEVYRGLCLATYYAAQYLLTISALTAAVSGGRRIKPQMNVFSRLYCRAFQAAFRLVIPLLPYRQPTPLSGSAEVALLLKQNGKRRALIVTDKNIYALGLCEPIKAALAAEGVAASVYFGTVANPTTSNCADAAKLYREDGCDCIIAVGGGSAMDCAKGAGLLIIKPKRTLKSMRGVLKVFGRLPLFIAVPTTAGTGSETTIAAVITEDETRDKFTIISFCLAPHYAMLDPEMTVGLPPHITSTTGMDALTHAVEAYIGRSTTSFTRKMAVEAVSIIRTNLPAAYADGHNREARRQMQYAAYCAGIAFTISYVGYVHAVAHSLGGKYNTPHGLANAVILPYVLREYGPACTKKLARLARKSGVAQANLGDSEAAEQFIRFVEELNKSMNIPEKLKVDEADIPALAAHADKEANPLYPVPALMDAKALRKIYYLIKE
;
A
#
# COMPACT_ATOMS: atom_id res chain seq x y z
N MET A 1 5.67 -5.65 -25.43
CA MET A 1 5.98 -4.40 -24.69
C MET A 1 7.49 -4.19 -24.43
N LYS A 2 8.28 -5.24 -24.13
CA LYS A 2 9.75 -5.16 -23.90
C LYS A 2 10.50 -4.39 -25.01
N ASN A 3 10.34 -4.74 -26.29
CA ASN A 3 10.99 -4.03 -27.41
C ASN A 3 10.59 -2.54 -27.55
N LYS A 4 9.33 -2.20 -27.23
CA LYS A 4 8.84 -0.81 -27.30
C LYS A 4 9.42 0.07 -26.18
N SER A 5 9.65 -0.49 -24.99
CA SER A 5 10.23 0.24 -23.87
C SER A 5 11.74 0.46 -24.02
N VAL A 6 12.47 -0.49 -24.62
CA VAL A 6 13.91 -0.35 -24.88
C VAL A 6 14.16 0.74 -25.92
N PHE A 7 13.41 0.73 -27.02
CA PHE A 7 13.47 1.78 -28.04
C PHE A 7 13.27 3.19 -27.44
N VAL A 8 12.26 3.35 -26.57
CA VAL A 8 11.95 4.62 -25.90
C VAL A 8 13.08 5.09 -24.99
N THR A 9 13.67 4.19 -24.20
CA THR A 9 14.78 4.54 -23.30
C THR A 9 16.02 4.93 -24.09
N VAL A 10 16.40 4.15 -25.11
CA VAL A 10 17.55 4.46 -25.97
C VAL A 10 17.35 5.79 -26.67
N PHE A 11 16.17 6.03 -27.24
CA PHE A 11 15.88 7.28 -27.93
C PHE A 11 15.88 8.49 -26.97
N ALA A 12 15.33 8.36 -25.76
CA ALA A 12 15.34 9.42 -24.75
C ALA A 12 16.78 9.75 -24.29
N VAL A 13 17.64 8.74 -24.13
CA VAL A 13 19.05 8.93 -23.78
C VAL A 13 19.82 9.61 -24.90
N VAL A 14 19.63 9.17 -26.16
CA VAL A 14 20.24 9.82 -27.33
C VAL A 14 19.79 11.27 -27.43
N TYR A 15 18.49 11.53 -27.27
CA TYR A 15 17.96 12.89 -27.29
C TYR A 15 18.56 13.75 -26.19
N LEU A 16 18.63 13.25 -24.95
CA LEU A 16 19.27 13.96 -23.83
C LEU A 16 20.73 14.28 -24.13
N LEU A 17 21.51 13.31 -24.60
CA LEU A 17 22.93 13.49 -24.92
C LEU A 17 23.13 14.52 -26.03
N VAL A 18 22.35 14.44 -27.11
CA VAL A 18 22.41 15.41 -28.21
C VAL A 18 22.03 16.81 -27.70
N THR A 19 20.95 16.95 -26.92
CA THR A 19 20.55 18.25 -26.38
C THR A 19 21.59 18.84 -25.42
N ALA A 20 22.21 18.02 -24.58
CA ALA A 20 23.25 18.46 -23.65
C ALA A 20 24.52 18.91 -24.41
N VAL A 21 24.92 18.18 -25.45
CA VAL A 21 26.09 18.53 -26.27
C VAL A 21 25.85 19.84 -27.04
N PHE A 22 24.71 20.00 -27.70
CA PHE A 22 24.41 21.23 -28.43
C PHE A 22 24.21 22.43 -27.49
N ALA A 23 23.59 22.25 -26.32
CA ALA A 23 23.51 23.31 -25.31
C ALA A 23 24.90 23.72 -24.79
N ALA A 24 25.79 22.75 -24.52
CA ALA A 24 27.15 23.02 -24.09
C ALA A 24 27.98 23.71 -25.18
N LEU A 25 27.92 23.23 -26.43
CA LEU A 25 28.59 23.87 -27.57
C LEU A 25 28.10 25.30 -27.77
N TYR A 26 26.79 25.52 -27.62
CA TYR A 26 26.20 26.85 -27.73
C TYR A 26 26.70 27.80 -26.65
N ILE A 27 26.70 27.36 -25.39
CA ILE A 27 27.19 28.15 -24.25
C ILE A 27 28.68 28.52 -24.42
N VAL A 28 29.47 27.67 -25.09
CA VAL A 28 30.93 27.85 -25.22
C VAL A 28 31.32 28.67 -26.46
N LEU A 29 30.60 28.56 -27.58
CA LEU A 29 31.03 29.11 -28.88
C LEU A 29 30.26 30.38 -29.30
N ASP A 30 29.26 30.81 -28.52
CA ASP A 30 28.45 32.03 -28.65
C ASP A 30 28.23 32.57 -30.08
N GLY A 31 27.46 31.83 -30.89
CA GLY A 31 27.13 32.22 -32.26
C GLY A 31 25.65 32.04 -32.60
N VAL A 32 25.02 33.07 -33.18
CA VAL A 32 23.63 33.02 -33.69
C VAL A 32 23.35 31.82 -34.62
N PRO A 33 24.27 31.43 -35.55
CA PRO A 33 24.06 30.24 -36.39
C PRO A 33 24.01 28.94 -35.58
N LEU A 34 24.78 28.87 -34.49
CA LEU A 34 24.83 27.72 -33.60
C LEU A 34 23.56 27.62 -32.73
N LYS A 35 22.96 28.78 -32.36
CA LYS A 35 21.66 28.85 -31.70
C LYS A 35 20.58 28.21 -32.57
N ALA A 36 20.46 28.69 -33.80
CA ALA A 36 19.49 28.21 -34.77
C ALA A 36 19.69 26.71 -35.08
N ALA A 37 20.94 26.25 -35.20
CA ALA A 37 21.26 24.84 -35.39
C ALA A 37 20.85 23.97 -34.19
N ALA A 38 21.18 24.36 -32.95
CA ALA A 38 20.80 23.64 -31.74
C ALA A 38 19.27 23.53 -31.60
N SER A 39 18.58 24.65 -31.82
CA SER A 39 17.13 24.75 -31.77
C SER A 39 16.47 23.92 -32.91
N ALA A 40 17.08 23.85 -34.10
CA ALA A 40 16.57 23.05 -35.22
C ALA A 40 16.75 21.55 -34.99
N VAL A 41 17.90 21.12 -34.47
CA VAL A 41 18.14 19.74 -34.03
C VAL A 41 17.09 19.35 -32.99
N PHE A 42 16.82 20.21 -32.01
CA PHE A 42 15.82 19.97 -30.99
C PHE A 42 14.41 19.73 -31.57
N LEU A 43 13.98 20.55 -32.54
CA LEU A 43 12.69 20.42 -33.20
C LEU A 43 12.61 19.13 -34.04
N LEU A 44 13.66 18.79 -34.79
CA LEU A 44 13.71 17.56 -35.60
C LEU A 44 13.58 16.31 -34.73
N PHE A 45 14.27 16.26 -33.59
CA PHE A 45 14.13 15.16 -32.64
C PHE A 45 12.73 15.12 -32.01
N SER A 46 12.15 16.28 -31.68
CA SER A 46 10.77 16.35 -31.15
C SER A 46 9.75 15.84 -32.15
N ALA A 47 9.88 16.20 -33.43
CA ALA A 47 9.05 15.70 -34.51
C ALA A 47 9.23 14.18 -34.72
N ALA A 48 10.48 13.69 -34.68
CA ALA A 48 10.78 12.26 -34.78
C ALA A 48 10.13 11.45 -33.65
N ILE A 49 10.08 11.97 -32.42
CA ILE A 49 9.41 11.34 -31.28
C ILE A 49 7.92 11.17 -31.53
N VAL A 50 7.26 12.21 -32.03
CA VAL A 50 5.82 12.18 -32.28
C VAL A 50 5.47 11.28 -33.46
N LEU A 51 6.28 11.33 -34.54
CA LEU A 51 6.14 10.44 -35.69
C LEU A 51 6.37 8.96 -35.33
N ALA A 52 7.40 8.68 -34.54
CA ALA A 52 7.66 7.32 -34.02
C ALA A 52 6.52 6.84 -33.12
N ALA A 53 6.01 7.70 -32.23
CA ALA A 53 4.86 7.39 -31.38
C ALA A 53 3.58 7.10 -32.17
N HIS A 54 3.38 7.79 -33.31
CA HIS A 54 2.27 7.56 -34.22
C HIS A 54 2.43 6.23 -34.99
N LYS A 55 3.58 5.99 -35.63
CA LYS A 55 3.88 4.75 -36.38
C LYS A 55 3.81 3.49 -35.52
N LEU A 56 4.17 3.59 -34.23
CA LEU A 56 4.16 2.45 -33.29
C LEU A 56 2.76 2.08 -32.75
N LYS A 57 1.68 2.68 -33.28
CA LYS A 57 0.27 2.46 -32.89
C LYS A 57 0.03 2.59 -31.38
N PHE A 58 0.63 3.59 -30.73
CA PHE A 58 0.35 3.88 -29.32
C PHE A 58 -0.99 4.60 -29.17
N ASN A 59 -2.02 3.86 -28.74
CA ASN A 59 -3.37 4.38 -28.50
C ASN A 59 -3.43 5.16 -27.17
N GLY A 60 -4.11 6.31 -27.17
CA GLY A 60 -4.30 7.19 -26.01
C GLY A 60 -3.56 8.54 -26.10
N TYR A 61 -4.15 9.59 -25.50
CA TYR A 61 -3.60 10.96 -25.42
C TYR A 61 -3.26 11.59 -26.79
N GLY A 62 -4.06 11.33 -27.84
CA GLY A 62 -3.80 11.80 -29.21
C GLY A 62 -3.65 13.32 -29.31
N ALA A 63 -4.64 14.07 -28.82
CA ALA A 63 -4.62 15.54 -28.82
C ALA A 63 -3.43 16.11 -28.03
N TYR A 64 -3.13 15.53 -26.86
CA TYR A 64 -2.00 15.94 -26.03
C TYR A 64 -0.66 15.89 -26.77
N LYS A 65 -0.37 14.78 -27.47
CA LYS A 65 0.89 14.59 -28.20
C LYS A 65 1.08 15.63 -29.31
N PHE A 66 0.01 15.94 -30.04
CA PHE A 66 0.03 16.95 -31.10
C PHE A 66 0.23 18.36 -30.53
N LEU A 67 -0.49 18.70 -29.46
CA LEU A 67 -0.41 20.00 -28.82
C LEU A 67 0.98 20.27 -28.22
N VAL A 68 1.63 19.25 -27.63
CA VAL A 68 3.02 19.36 -27.15
C VAL A 68 3.98 19.65 -28.30
N LEU A 69 3.81 19.02 -29.47
CA LEU A 69 4.67 19.27 -30.63
C LEU A 69 4.47 20.67 -31.20
N ALA A 70 3.22 21.10 -31.35
CA ALA A 70 2.89 22.43 -31.81
C ALA A 70 3.45 23.50 -30.87
N ALA A 71 3.36 23.28 -29.56
CA ALA A 71 3.97 24.14 -28.55
C ALA A 71 5.50 24.22 -28.72
N ALA A 72 6.18 23.07 -28.82
CA ALA A 72 7.62 23.02 -29.01
C ALA A 72 8.08 23.75 -30.30
N ALA A 73 7.33 23.62 -31.41
CA ALA A 73 7.62 24.31 -32.66
C ALA A 73 7.48 25.84 -32.55
N LEU A 74 6.44 26.33 -31.86
CA LEU A 74 6.24 27.76 -31.65
C LEU A 74 7.28 28.37 -30.71
N CYS A 75 7.64 27.66 -29.63
CA CYS A 75 8.72 28.10 -28.75
C CYS A 75 10.09 28.08 -29.45
N PHE A 76 10.35 27.13 -30.35
CA PHE A 76 11.53 27.16 -31.22
C PHE A 76 11.55 28.41 -32.11
N ALA A 77 10.42 28.73 -32.76
CA ALA A 77 10.31 29.94 -33.58
C ALA A 77 10.50 31.20 -32.73
N GLY A 78 9.99 31.20 -31.49
CA GLY A 78 10.23 32.25 -30.50
C GLY A 78 11.70 32.42 -30.17
N ASP A 79 12.41 31.33 -29.85
CA ASP A 79 13.84 31.33 -29.55
C ASP A 79 14.70 31.89 -30.69
N CYS A 80 14.35 31.54 -31.94
CA CYS A 80 15.04 32.06 -33.12
C CYS A 80 14.75 33.56 -33.37
N SER A 81 13.59 34.05 -32.93
CA SER A 81 13.11 35.41 -33.24
C SER A 81 13.41 36.41 -32.12
N ILE A 82 13.61 35.95 -30.88
CA ILE A 82 13.66 36.84 -29.71
C ILE A 82 14.84 37.80 -29.71
N ASP A 83 15.98 37.40 -30.27
CA ASP A 83 17.17 38.26 -30.37
C ASP A 83 17.01 39.32 -31.48
N ALA A 84 16.25 39.01 -32.54
CA ALA A 84 16.02 39.92 -33.66
C ALA A 84 14.85 40.88 -33.41
N ASN A 85 13.78 40.39 -32.77
CA ASN A 85 12.62 41.16 -32.37
C ASN A 85 12.01 40.55 -31.11
N PHE A 86 12.29 41.19 -29.97
CA PHE A 86 11.86 40.72 -28.65
C PHE A 86 10.35 40.52 -28.55
N ILE A 87 9.54 41.44 -29.09
CA ILE A 87 8.07 41.35 -29.03
C ILE A 87 7.57 40.16 -29.86
N ALA A 88 8.12 39.98 -31.07
CA ALA A 88 7.76 38.84 -31.92
C ALA A 88 8.17 37.51 -31.30
N GLY A 89 9.37 37.42 -30.71
CA GLY A 89 9.83 36.25 -29.98
C GLY A 89 8.95 35.91 -28.79
N MET A 90 8.64 36.91 -27.95
CA MET A 90 7.74 36.76 -26.80
C MET A 90 6.32 36.34 -27.20
N ALA A 91 5.79 36.88 -28.30
CA ALA A 91 4.48 36.49 -28.83
C ALA A 91 4.45 35.02 -29.28
N LEU A 92 5.50 34.55 -29.96
CA LEU A 92 5.65 33.16 -30.39
C LEU A 92 5.81 32.21 -29.19
N PHE A 93 6.59 32.59 -28.19
CA PHE A 93 6.65 31.86 -26.92
C PHE A 93 5.27 31.81 -26.26
N GLY A 94 4.56 32.95 -26.14
CA GLY A 94 3.24 33.02 -25.54
C GLY A 94 2.23 32.10 -26.25
N ALA A 95 2.27 32.07 -27.59
CA ALA A 95 1.49 31.14 -28.38
C ALA A 95 1.84 29.68 -28.06
N GLY A 96 3.14 29.34 -27.98
CA GLY A 96 3.60 28.01 -27.57
C GLY A 96 3.07 27.60 -26.18
N HIS A 97 3.08 28.52 -25.21
CA HIS A 97 2.52 28.28 -23.88
C HIS A 97 1.02 28.03 -23.90
N ILE A 98 0.25 28.71 -24.77
CA ILE A 98 -1.18 28.44 -24.97
C ILE A 98 -1.41 27.00 -25.48
N PHE A 99 -0.55 26.52 -26.37
CA PHE A 99 -0.60 25.12 -26.80
C PHE A 99 -0.24 24.15 -25.67
N TYR A 100 0.73 24.47 -24.80
CA TYR A 100 1.00 23.69 -23.60
C TYR A 100 -0.15 23.69 -22.59
N ILE A 101 -0.81 24.83 -22.36
CA ILE A 101 -2.04 24.94 -21.55
C ILE A 101 -3.12 24.01 -22.11
N SER A 102 -3.30 24.03 -23.42
CA SER A 102 -4.27 23.18 -24.12
C SER A 102 -3.89 21.69 -24.00
N ALA A 103 -2.60 21.37 -24.12
CA ALA A 103 -2.07 20.03 -23.94
C ALA A 103 -2.36 19.52 -22.52
N PHE A 104 -1.98 20.27 -21.50
CA PHE A 104 -2.25 19.89 -20.11
C PHE A 104 -3.75 19.80 -19.83
N SER A 105 -4.57 20.59 -20.53
CA SER A 105 -6.02 20.50 -20.46
C SER A 105 -6.61 19.24 -21.08
N ALA A 106 -5.93 18.64 -22.05
CA ALA A 106 -6.28 17.31 -22.52
C ALA A 106 -5.94 16.21 -21.49
N LEU A 107 -5.05 16.47 -20.53
CA LEU A 107 -4.70 15.51 -19.47
C LEU A 107 -5.70 15.52 -18.32
N ASN A 108 -6.12 16.69 -17.84
CA ASN A 108 -7.01 16.84 -16.68
C ASN A 108 -7.98 18.04 -16.81
N GLY A 109 -9.07 18.05 -16.04
CA GLY A 109 -10.02 19.17 -16.00
C GLY A 109 -9.47 20.41 -15.28
N VAL A 110 -10.17 21.54 -15.38
CA VAL A 110 -9.89 22.77 -14.62
C VAL A 110 -10.49 22.65 -13.22
N GLY A 111 -9.75 23.05 -12.18
CA GLY A 111 -10.25 23.04 -10.80
C GLY A 111 -9.27 23.69 -9.82
N TRP A 112 -9.55 23.61 -8.52
CA TRP A 112 -8.73 24.28 -7.50
C TRP A 112 -7.25 23.90 -7.54
N ARG A 113 -6.92 22.66 -7.94
CA ARG A 113 -5.54 22.16 -8.12
C ARG A 113 -4.77 22.85 -9.23
N THR A 114 -5.45 23.55 -10.12
CA THR A 114 -4.85 24.27 -11.25
C THR A 114 -4.90 25.76 -11.01
N VAL A 115 -5.97 26.24 -10.39
CA VAL A 115 -6.17 27.66 -10.07
C VAL A 115 -5.25 28.12 -8.95
N LEU A 116 -5.12 27.35 -7.86
CA LEU A 116 -4.32 27.77 -6.71
C LEU A 116 -2.82 27.94 -7.06
N PRO A 117 -2.16 26.99 -7.77
CA PRO A 117 -0.78 27.19 -8.16
C PRO A 117 -0.61 28.31 -9.19
N ALA A 118 -1.54 28.49 -10.13
CA ALA A 118 -1.50 29.63 -11.05
C ALA A 118 -1.61 30.98 -10.31
N ALA A 119 -2.50 31.08 -9.33
CA ALA A 119 -2.66 32.27 -8.50
C ALA A 119 -1.42 32.55 -7.66
N ALA A 120 -0.79 31.51 -7.09
CA ALA A 120 0.44 31.65 -6.32
C ALA A 120 1.61 32.18 -7.16
N VAL A 121 1.76 31.68 -8.39
CA VAL A 121 2.80 32.13 -9.33
C VAL A 121 2.52 33.55 -9.81
N GLY A 122 1.27 33.88 -10.12
CA GLY A 122 0.86 35.25 -10.47
C GLY A 122 1.12 36.23 -9.33
N ALA A 123 0.78 35.86 -8.09
CA ALA A 123 1.05 36.66 -6.90
C ALA A 123 2.55 36.87 -6.66
N PHE A 124 3.37 35.84 -6.89
CA PHE A 124 4.84 35.95 -6.86
C PHE A 124 5.34 36.97 -7.90
N GLY A 125 4.84 36.92 -9.14
CA GLY A 125 5.19 37.87 -10.18
C GLY A 125 4.85 39.33 -9.81
N VAL A 126 3.66 39.56 -9.23
CA VAL A 126 3.26 40.88 -8.75
C VAL A 126 4.16 41.34 -7.60
N LEU A 127 4.41 40.48 -6.60
CA LEU A 127 5.28 40.80 -5.48
C LEU A 127 6.71 41.13 -5.93
N TRP A 128 7.23 40.37 -6.90
CA TRP A 128 8.56 40.62 -7.48
C TRP A 128 8.66 42.01 -8.10
N LEU A 129 7.67 42.40 -8.91
CA LEU A 129 7.63 43.73 -9.51
C LEU A 129 7.55 44.86 -8.47
N LEU A 130 6.86 44.63 -7.35
CA LEU A 130 6.80 45.60 -6.25
C LEU A 130 8.14 45.72 -5.50
N LEU A 131 8.88 44.62 -5.36
CA LEU A 131 10.18 44.61 -4.67
C LEU A 131 11.32 45.20 -5.51
N TYR A 132 11.17 45.22 -6.83
CA TYR A 132 12.18 45.72 -7.77
C TYR A 132 11.58 46.79 -8.69
N PRO A 133 11.27 47.99 -8.17
CA PRO A 133 10.66 49.07 -8.96
C PRO A 133 11.58 49.63 -10.05
N GLU A 134 12.86 49.26 -10.05
CA GLU A 134 13.87 49.68 -11.03
C GLU A 134 13.70 49.01 -12.41
N TYR A 135 12.86 47.96 -12.53
CA TYR A 135 12.53 47.37 -13.81
C TYR A 135 11.72 48.33 -14.70
N ASN A 136 12.34 48.86 -15.76
CA ASN A 136 11.66 49.71 -16.73
C ASN A 136 11.17 48.91 -17.95
N PHE A 137 9.90 48.48 -17.92
CA PHE A 137 9.27 47.78 -19.04
C PHE A 137 8.76 48.71 -20.15
N GLY A 138 8.78 50.03 -19.96
CA GLY A 138 8.33 51.00 -20.96
C GLY A 138 7.01 50.63 -21.66
N ALA A 139 6.98 50.74 -22.99
CA ALA A 139 5.79 50.46 -23.81
C ALA A 139 5.43 48.96 -23.93
N ILE A 140 6.33 48.04 -23.52
CA ILE A 140 6.08 46.59 -23.64
C ILE A 140 5.44 45.98 -22.39
N LEU A 141 5.23 46.77 -21.33
CA LEU A 141 4.59 46.33 -20.08
C LEU A 141 3.27 45.55 -20.30
N PRO A 142 2.33 45.98 -21.16
CA PRO A 142 1.11 45.22 -21.39
C PRO A 142 1.37 43.82 -21.95
N ALA A 143 2.34 43.67 -22.84
CA ALA A 143 2.71 42.39 -23.43
C ALA A 143 3.38 41.46 -22.41
N VAL A 144 4.22 42.02 -21.53
CA VAL A 144 4.85 41.28 -20.42
C VAL A 144 3.80 40.78 -19.41
N ILE A 145 2.80 41.60 -19.08
CA ILE A 145 1.69 41.18 -18.19
C ILE A 145 0.89 40.04 -18.81
N VAL A 146 0.51 40.15 -20.09
CA VAL A 146 -0.21 39.08 -20.80
C VAL A 146 0.61 37.79 -20.80
N TYR A 147 1.91 37.87 -21.09
CA TYR A 147 2.81 36.73 -21.06
C TYR A 147 2.91 36.11 -19.66
N ALA A 148 3.07 36.93 -18.61
CA ALA A 148 3.12 36.50 -17.21
C ALA A 148 1.85 35.74 -16.77
N VAL A 149 0.68 36.18 -17.24
CA VAL A 149 -0.59 35.48 -17.02
C VAL A 149 -0.59 34.12 -17.72
N ILE A 150 -0.15 34.06 -18.98
CA ILE A 150 -0.08 32.82 -19.76
C ILE A 150 0.82 31.78 -19.07
N ILE A 151 2.07 32.14 -18.70
CA ILE A 151 2.99 31.21 -18.03
C ILE A 151 2.46 30.76 -16.67
N SER A 152 1.80 31.66 -15.91
CA SER A 152 1.17 31.32 -14.63
C SER A 152 0.05 30.28 -14.79
N ILE A 153 -0.79 30.45 -15.82
CA ILE A 153 -1.83 29.47 -16.16
C ILE A 153 -1.18 28.15 -16.58
N MET A 154 -0.15 28.17 -17.44
CA MET A 154 0.55 26.96 -17.86
C MET A 154 1.08 26.16 -16.67
N LEU A 155 1.76 26.83 -15.72
CA LEU A 155 2.31 26.21 -14.53
C LEU A 155 1.21 25.66 -13.61
N GLY A 156 0.09 26.39 -13.47
CA GLY A 156 -1.10 25.91 -12.80
C GLY A 156 -1.68 24.64 -13.41
N ARG A 157 -1.80 24.57 -14.74
CA ARG A 157 -2.28 23.36 -15.43
C ARG A 157 -1.33 22.20 -15.26
N ALA A 158 -0.02 22.44 -15.36
CA ALA A 158 1.01 21.43 -15.13
C ALA A 158 0.96 20.89 -13.69
N ALA A 159 0.81 21.77 -12.69
CA ALA A 159 0.65 21.38 -11.29
C ALA A 159 -0.61 20.55 -11.07
N GLY A 160 -1.73 20.92 -11.70
CA GLY A 160 -2.93 20.10 -11.70
C GLY A 160 -2.70 18.70 -12.26
N ALA A 161 -1.95 18.58 -13.36
CA ALA A 161 -1.63 17.28 -13.96
C ALA A 161 -0.71 16.48 -13.03
N ALA A 162 0.25 17.15 -12.39
CA ALA A 162 1.13 16.57 -11.38
C ALA A 162 0.35 16.04 -10.17
N LEU A 163 -0.76 16.68 -9.80
CA LEU A 163 -1.63 16.29 -8.69
C LEU A 163 -2.75 15.32 -9.11
N ASP A 164 -2.86 14.99 -10.40
CA ASP A 164 -3.79 14.01 -10.90
C ASP A 164 -3.23 12.60 -10.73
N GLY A 165 -3.68 11.92 -9.66
CA GLY A 165 -3.29 10.55 -9.36
C GLY A 165 -3.77 9.50 -10.37
N THR A 166 -4.55 9.89 -11.38
CA THR A 166 -4.97 9.02 -12.48
C THR A 166 -3.95 8.95 -13.61
N LEU A 167 -3.00 9.89 -13.65
CA LEU A 167 -1.95 9.95 -14.66
C LEU A 167 -0.72 9.12 -14.24
N PRO A 168 0.01 8.52 -15.21
CA PRO A 168 1.27 7.82 -14.93
C PRO A 168 2.31 8.72 -14.23
N VAL A 169 3.03 8.17 -13.25
CA VAL A 169 4.02 8.93 -12.44
C VAL A 169 5.08 9.61 -13.30
N ARG A 170 5.59 8.92 -14.34
CA ARG A 170 6.60 9.50 -15.25
C ARG A 170 6.05 10.68 -16.06
N LEU A 171 4.82 10.56 -16.56
CA LEU A 171 4.13 11.64 -17.27
C LEU A 171 3.97 12.87 -16.36
N ARG A 172 3.49 12.65 -15.14
CA ARG A 172 3.32 13.70 -14.13
C ARG A 172 4.62 14.44 -13.84
N ALA A 173 5.72 13.70 -13.64
CA ALA A 173 7.02 14.26 -13.35
C ALA A 173 7.58 15.09 -14.52
N CYS A 174 7.48 14.58 -15.76
CA CYS A 174 7.93 15.29 -16.94
C CYS A 174 7.13 16.58 -17.19
N VAL A 175 5.80 16.54 -17.03
CA VAL A 175 4.92 17.72 -17.22
C VAL A 175 5.26 18.83 -16.23
N ILE A 176 5.32 18.52 -14.92
CA ILE A 176 5.61 19.55 -13.92
C ILE A 176 7.05 20.02 -13.95
N GLY A 177 8.01 19.10 -14.12
CA GLY A 177 9.42 19.45 -14.23
C GLY A 177 9.68 20.35 -15.44
N GLY A 178 9.09 20.00 -16.58
CA GLY A 178 9.18 20.82 -17.79
C GLY A 178 8.59 22.22 -17.61
N ALA A 179 7.37 22.32 -17.07
CA ALA A 179 6.72 23.62 -16.87
C ALA A 179 7.44 24.51 -15.84
N VAL A 180 7.97 23.93 -14.76
CA VAL A 180 8.77 24.67 -13.76
C VAL A 180 10.08 25.17 -14.35
N LEU A 181 10.80 24.34 -15.10
CA LEU A 181 12.05 24.76 -15.75
C LEU A 181 11.79 25.86 -16.79
N PHE A 182 10.66 25.83 -17.49
CA PHE A 182 10.29 26.88 -18.43
C PHE A 182 10.03 28.21 -17.72
N PHE A 183 9.30 28.19 -16.60
CA PHE A 183 9.11 29.38 -15.77
C PHE A 183 10.45 29.94 -15.23
N ILE A 184 11.36 29.06 -14.81
CA ILE A 184 12.71 29.48 -14.37
C ILE A 184 13.51 30.09 -15.52
N SER A 185 13.41 29.53 -16.73
CA SER A 185 14.01 30.11 -17.93
C SER A 185 13.51 31.52 -18.19
N ASP A 186 12.20 31.72 -18.21
CA ASP A 186 11.58 33.04 -18.45
C ASP A 186 11.94 34.05 -17.36
N PHE A 187 12.13 33.59 -16.13
CA PHE A 187 12.66 34.41 -15.04
C PHE A 187 14.09 34.85 -15.32
N PHE A 188 14.98 33.95 -15.74
CA PHE A 188 16.36 34.32 -16.09
C PHE A 188 16.43 35.22 -17.34
N LEU A 189 15.56 35.02 -18.32
CA LEU A 189 15.40 35.92 -19.46
C LEU A 189 15.05 37.33 -18.97
N THR A 190 14.12 37.45 -18.02
CA THR A 190 13.75 38.74 -17.43
C THR A 190 14.93 39.42 -16.74
N LEU A 191 15.73 38.67 -15.96
CA LEU A 191 16.95 39.21 -15.32
C LEU A 191 17.98 39.67 -16.37
N ASN A 192 18.20 38.87 -17.40
CA ASN A 192 19.14 39.18 -18.46
C ASN A 192 18.73 40.44 -19.24
N THR A 193 17.46 40.54 -19.63
CA THR A 193 16.95 41.63 -20.48
C THR A 193 16.71 42.94 -19.71
N PHE A 194 16.22 42.87 -18.47
CA PHE A 194 15.75 44.07 -17.77
C PHE A 194 16.52 44.40 -16.48
N ALA A 195 17.28 43.47 -15.90
CA ALA A 195 18.12 43.74 -14.72
C ALA A 195 19.61 43.91 -15.05
N GLY A 196 19.96 44.00 -16.34
CA GLY A 196 21.36 44.08 -16.79
C GLY A 196 22.16 42.79 -16.54
N GLY A 197 21.48 41.64 -16.47
CA GLY A 197 22.14 40.36 -16.29
C GLY A 197 23.08 40.04 -17.46
N GLY A 198 24.36 39.77 -17.16
CA GLY A 198 25.36 39.38 -18.16
C GLY A 198 25.27 37.91 -18.58
N GLU A 199 26.29 37.43 -19.29
CA GLU A 199 26.38 36.09 -19.92
C GLU A 199 25.98 34.89 -19.02
N VAL A 200 26.15 35.02 -17.70
CA VAL A 200 25.74 33.99 -16.74
C VAL A 200 24.22 33.74 -16.77
N TYR A 201 23.41 34.80 -16.81
CA TYR A 201 21.95 34.68 -16.83
C TYR A 201 21.46 34.17 -18.18
N ARG A 202 22.10 34.57 -19.27
CA ARG A 202 21.88 34.03 -20.62
C ARG A 202 22.15 32.52 -20.66
N GLY A 203 23.26 32.05 -20.10
CA GLY A 203 23.58 30.63 -19.99
C GLY A 203 22.56 29.85 -19.15
N LEU A 204 22.14 30.39 -18.01
CA LEU A 204 21.12 29.77 -17.14
C LEU A 204 19.74 29.72 -17.79
N CYS A 205 19.33 30.79 -18.49
CA CYS A 205 18.11 30.84 -19.27
C CYS A 205 18.07 29.70 -20.29
N LEU A 206 19.13 29.55 -21.09
CA LEU A 206 19.16 28.55 -22.15
C LEU A 206 19.25 27.13 -21.60
N ALA A 207 20.06 26.89 -20.57
CA ALA A 207 20.16 25.58 -19.94
C ALA A 207 18.80 25.10 -19.39
N THR A 208 18.06 26.01 -18.74
CA THR A 208 16.73 25.69 -18.20
C THR A 208 15.67 25.59 -19.31
N TYR A 209 15.75 26.41 -20.36
CA TYR A 209 14.88 26.33 -21.55
C TYR A 209 14.97 24.98 -22.26
N TYR A 210 16.17 24.55 -22.66
CA TYR A 210 16.33 23.30 -23.40
C TYR A 210 15.99 22.07 -22.54
N ALA A 211 16.28 22.12 -21.24
CA ALA A 211 15.86 21.09 -20.30
C ALA A 211 14.33 21.05 -20.12
N ALA A 212 13.68 22.20 -20.06
CA ALA A 212 12.21 22.31 -20.01
C ALA A 212 11.58 21.66 -21.24
N GLN A 213 12.04 22.06 -22.42
CA GLN A 213 11.57 21.53 -23.68
C GLN A 213 11.81 20.02 -23.76
N TYR A 214 12.99 19.52 -23.36
CA TYR A 214 13.29 18.09 -23.34
C TYR A 214 12.26 17.32 -22.49
N LEU A 215 11.99 17.77 -21.27
CA LEU A 215 11.04 17.11 -20.38
C LEU A 215 9.62 17.15 -20.95
N LEU A 216 9.19 18.27 -21.54
CA LEU A 216 7.87 18.40 -22.16
C LEU A 216 7.74 17.50 -23.40
N THR A 217 8.77 17.40 -24.25
CA THR A 217 8.76 16.47 -25.39
C THR A 217 8.76 15.01 -24.94
N ILE A 218 9.57 14.64 -23.95
CA ILE A 218 9.57 13.28 -23.37
C ILE A 218 8.24 12.94 -22.70
N SER A 219 7.54 13.93 -22.15
CA SER A 219 6.21 13.72 -21.58
C SER A 219 5.22 13.13 -22.60
N ALA A 220 5.27 13.56 -23.87
CA ALA A 220 4.45 12.99 -24.95
C ALA A 220 4.78 11.50 -25.21
N LEU A 221 6.06 11.12 -25.13
CA LEU A 221 6.51 9.74 -25.29
C LEU A 221 6.08 8.87 -24.09
N THR A 222 6.19 9.38 -22.87
CA THR A 222 5.72 8.67 -21.67
C THR A 222 4.19 8.47 -21.70
N ALA A 223 3.43 9.45 -22.20
CA ALA A 223 2.00 9.33 -22.42
C ALA A 223 1.69 8.24 -23.46
N ALA A 224 2.42 8.19 -24.57
CA ALA A 224 2.26 7.16 -25.60
C ALA A 224 2.52 5.74 -25.06
N VAL A 225 3.61 5.53 -24.32
CA VAL A 225 3.96 4.23 -23.73
C VAL A 225 2.95 3.76 -22.70
N SER A 226 2.27 4.68 -22.01
CA SER A 226 1.24 4.35 -21.02
C SER A 226 -0.05 3.75 -21.61
N GLY A 227 -0.22 3.80 -22.95
CA GLY A 227 -1.36 3.20 -23.64
C GLY A 227 -2.71 3.81 -23.26
N GLY A 228 -2.76 5.08 -22.85
CA GLY A 228 -4.02 5.77 -22.56
C GLY A 228 -4.75 5.35 -21.28
N ARG A 229 -4.19 4.43 -20.48
CA ARG A 229 -4.83 3.97 -19.25
C ARG A 229 -4.80 5.07 -18.19
N ARG A 230 -5.89 5.82 -18.03
CA ARG A 230 -6.15 6.58 -16.79
C ARG A 230 -6.37 5.58 -15.67
N ILE A 231 -5.58 5.67 -14.61
CA ILE A 231 -5.77 4.89 -13.39
C ILE A 231 -7.04 5.44 -12.74
N LYS A 232 -8.19 4.79 -12.94
CA LYS A 232 -9.43 5.25 -12.32
C LYS A 232 -9.21 5.27 -10.80
N PRO A 233 -9.36 6.43 -10.15
CA PRO A 233 -9.19 6.53 -8.72
C PRO A 233 -10.38 5.81 -8.09
N GLN A 234 -10.15 4.64 -7.50
CA GLN A 234 -11.16 3.80 -6.84
C GLN A 234 -11.72 4.42 -5.54
N MET A 235 -11.40 5.68 -5.27
CA MET A 235 -11.88 6.44 -4.12
C MET A 235 -11.68 7.93 -4.41
N ASN A 236 -12.60 8.77 -3.93
CA ASN A 236 -12.52 10.22 -4.08
C ASN A 236 -11.22 10.78 -3.47
N VAL A 237 -10.80 11.97 -3.89
CA VAL A 237 -9.50 12.50 -3.48
C VAL A 237 -9.45 12.95 -2.02
N PHE A 238 -10.54 13.45 -1.45
CA PHE A 238 -10.58 13.88 -0.05
C PHE A 238 -10.46 12.69 0.91
N SER A 239 -11.27 11.66 0.72
CA SER A 239 -11.19 10.39 1.45
C SER A 239 -9.81 9.76 1.27
N ARG A 240 -9.20 9.86 0.08
CA ARG A 240 -7.84 9.36 -0.15
C ARG A 240 -6.80 10.12 0.64
N LEU A 241 -6.86 11.45 0.63
CA LEU A 241 -5.95 12.29 1.39
C LEU A 241 -6.09 11.99 2.88
N TYR A 242 -7.32 11.90 3.40
CA TYR A 242 -7.62 11.51 4.77
C TYR A 242 -7.02 10.15 5.14
N CYS A 243 -7.30 9.10 4.35
CA CYS A 243 -6.76 7.76 4.61
C CYS A 243 -5.23 7.77 4.58
N ARG A 244 -4.61 8.43 3.59
CA ARG A 244 -3.14 8.47 3.48
C ARG A 244 -2.49 9.30 4.58
N ALA A 245 -3.11 10.38 5.02
CA ALA A 245 -2.63 11.18 6.15
C ALA A 245 -2.71 10.37 7.45
N PHE A 246 -3.85 9.72 7.72
CA PHE A 246 -4.03 8.85 8.88
C PHE A 246 -2.99 7.72 8.91
N GLN A 247 -2.83 7.00 7.79
CA GLN A 247 -1.86 5.91 7.67
C GLN A 247 -0.41 6.38 7.80
N ALA A 248 -0.08 7.57 7.27
CA ALA A 248 1.26 8.15 7.40
C ALA A 248 1.56 8.51 8.86
N ALA A 249 0.61 9.13 9.57
CA ALA A 249 0.74 9.43 10.99
C ALA A 249 0.93 8.13 11.80
N PHE A 250 0.11 7.11 11.55
CA PHE A 250 0.24 5.82 12.23
C PHE A 250 1.60 5.16 11.96
N ARG A 251 2.06 5.20 10.71
CA ARG A 251 3.37 4.64 10.30
C ARG A 251 4.54 5.32 11.02
N LEU A 252 4.47 6.63 11.27
CA LEU A 252 5.50 7.36 12.02
C LEU A 252 5.53 6.91 13.49
N VAL A 253 4.37 6.56 14.06
CA VAL A 253 4.24 6.18 15.46
C VAL A 253 4.58 4.69 15.69
N ILE A 254 4.34 3.79 14.73
CA ILE A 254 4.57 2.33 14.86
C ILE A 254 5.90 1.96 15.56
N PRO A 255 7.07 2.53 15.20
CA PRO A 255 8.34 2.17 15.84
C PRO A 255 8.43 2.52 17.33
N LEU A 256 7.59 3.44 17.81
CA LEU A 256 7.55 3.89 19.20
C LEU A 256 6.53 3.14 20.05
N LEU A 257 5.70 2.29 19.42
CA LEU A 257 4.63 1.57 20.10
C LEU A 257 5.17 0.31 20.80
N PRO A 258 4.69 -0.01 22.01
CA PRO A 258 5.20 -1.10 22.83
C PRO A 258 4.64 -2.47 22.37
N TYR A 259 4.91 -2.83 21.12
CA TYR A 259 4.57 -4.16 20.60
C TYR A 259 5.38 -5.22 21.35
N ARG A 260 4.67 -6.08 22.06
CA ARG A 260 5.26 -7.27 22.68
C ARG A 260 5.33 -8.39 21.64
N GLN A 261 6.49 -9.02 21.53
CA GLN A 261 6.65 -10.29 20.83
C GLN A 261 6.54 -11.40 21.87
N PRO A 262 5.53 -12.28 21.81
CA PRO A 262 5.44 -13.40 22.74
C PRO A 262 6.62 -14.34 22.55
N THR A 263 7.27 -14.73 23.64
CA THR A 263 8.39 -15.67 23.57
C THR A 263 7.88 -17.07 23.21
N PRO A 264 8.43 -17.74 22.18
CA PRO A 264 8.01 -19.09 21.83
C PRO A 264 8.47 -20.08 22.91
N LEU A 265 7.59 -21.03 23.26
CA LEU A 265 7.87 -22.16 24.14
C LEU A 265 7.70 -23.46 23.36
N SER A 266 8.45 -24.49 23.71
CA SER A 266 8.56 -25.76 22.99
C SER A 266 7.51 -26.79 23.37
N GLY A 267 6.90 -26.70 24.57
CA GLY A 267 5.88 -27.66 25.00
C GLY A 267 5.41 -27.50 26.44
N SER A 268 4.54 -28.42 26.86
CA SER A 268 3.82 -28.36 28.13
C SER A 268 4.72 -28.32 29.38
N ALA A 269 5.84 -29.06 29.36
CA ALA A 269 6.79 -29.09 30.49
C ALA A 269 7.47 -27.73 30.71
N GLU A 270 7.85 -27.05 29.63
CA GLU A 270 8.44 -25.71 29.69
C GLU A 270 7.43 -24.68 30.20
N VAL A 271 6.16 -24.79 29.78
CA VAL A 271 5.07 -23.96 30.31
C VAL A 271 4.90 -24.14 31.83
N ALA A 272 4.88 -25.38 32.31
CA ALA A 272 4.71 -25.65 33.73
C ALA A 272 5.87 -25.12 34.57
N LEU A 273 7.11 -25.37 34.13
CA LEU A 273 8.31 -24.87 34.80
C LEU A 273 8.32 -23.34 34.84
N LEU A 274 7.98 -22.69 33.73
CA LEU A 274 7.89 -21.23 33.63
C LEU A 274 6.88 -20.67 34.64
N LEU A 275 5.69 -21.27 34.75
CA LEU A 275 4.66 -20.81 35.67
C LEU A 275 5.09 -20.97 37.14
N LYS A 276 5.73 -22.09 37.49
CA LYS A 276 6.33 -22.30 38.81
C LYS A 276 7.40 -21.26 39.13
N GLN A 277 8.33 -20.99 38.20
CA GLN A 277 9.38 -19.97 38.36
C GLN A 277 8.81 -18.56 38.52
N ASN A 278 7.64 -18.28 37.92
CA ASN A 278 6.91 -17.02 38.07
C ASN A 278 5.99 -17.00 39.31
N GLY A 279 6.09 -18.00 40.20
CA GLY A 279 5.32 -18.08 41.44
C GLY A 279 3.82 -18.24 41.24
N LYS A 280 3.39 -18.81 40.09
CA LYS A 280 1.98 -19.04 39.77
C LYS A 280 1.48 -20.32 40.41
N ARG A 281 0.29 -20.25 40.98
CA ARG A 281 -0.32 -21.34 41.76
C ARG A 281 -1.51 -21.98 41.05
N ARG A 282 -2.25 -21.23 40.23
CA ARG A 282 -3.42 -21.77 39.53
C ARG A 282 -3.65 -21.10 38.18
N ALA A 283 -3.63 -21.90 37.12
CA ALA A 283 -3.94 -21.46 35.77
C ALA A 283 -5.43 -21.60 35.45
N LEU A 284 -5.99 -20.59 34.80
CA LEU A 284 -7.23 -20.74 34.03
C LEU A 284 -6.88 -21.21 32.61
N ILE A 285 -7.28 -22.42 32.25
CA ILE A 285 -7.23 -22.92 30.87
C ILE A 285 -8.54 -22.52 30.16
N VAL A 286 -8.43 -21.73 29.10
CA VAL A 286 -9.56 -21.32 28.24
C VAL A 286 -9.48 -22.09 26.93
N THR A 287 -10.52 -22.86 26.63
CA THR A 287 -10.62 -23.71 25.44
C THR A 287 -12.07 -23.83 24.95
N ASP A 288 -12.29 -24.60 23.90
CA ASP A 288 -13.62 -24.99 23.41
C ASP A 288 -13.92 -26.47 23.69
N LYS A 289 -15.20 -26.83 23.56
CA LYS A 289 -15.69 -28.18 23.86
C LYS A 289 -15.01 -29.26 23.02
N ASN A 290 -14.70 -28.99 21.75
CA ASN A 290 -14.13 -29.97 20.85
C ASN A 290 -12.65 -30.21 21.19
N ILE A 291 -11.88 -29.14 21.41
CA ILE A 291 -10.47 -29.24 21.81
C ILE A 291 -10.32 -29.92 23.17
N TYR A 292 -11.23 -29.63 24.11
CA TYR A 292 -11.27 -30.32 25.41
C TYR A 292 -11.60 -31.81 25.25
N ALA A 293 -12.62 -32.16 24.46
CA ALA A 293 -13.01 -33.55 24.21
C ALA A 293 -11.92 -34.36 23.49
N LEU A 294 -11.09 -33.71 22.67
CA LEU A 294 -9.91 -34.32 22.03
C LEU A 294 -8.75 -34.58 23.01
N GLY A 295 -8.85 -34.14 24.27
CA GLY A 295 -7.82 -34.35 25.28
C GLY A 295 -6.57 -33.47 25.10
N LEU A 296 -6.60 -32.46 24.23
CA LEU A 296 -5.43 -31.60 23.96
C LEU A 296 -5.03 -30.74 25.18
N CYS A 297 -5.91 -30.59 26.17
CA CYS A 297 -5.58 -29.94 27.44
C CYS A 297 -4.91 -30.89 28.45
N GLU A 298 -4.92 -32.20 28.25
CA GLU A 298 -4.38 -33.15 29.23
C GLU A 298 -2.86 -33.06 29.41
N PRO A 299 -2.04 -32.96 28.34
CA PRO A 299 -0.59 -32.83 28.49
C PRO A 299 -0.18 -31.61 29.34
N ILE A 300 -0.86 -30.48 29.13
CA ILE A 300 -0.58 -29.25 29.90
C ILE A 300 -1.09 -29.36 31.33
N LYS A 301 -2.26 -29.95 31.58
CA LYS A 301 -2.77 -30.20 32.94
C LYS A 301 -1.83 -31.11 33.73
N ALA A 302 -1.35 -32.20 33.12
CA ALA A 302 -0.43 -33.13 33.75
C ALA A 302 0.91 -32.47 34.09
N ALA A 303 1.47 -31.68 33.16
CA ALA A 303 2.70 -30.94 33.39
C ALA A 303 2.56 -29.91 34.53
N LEU A 304 1.44 -29.17 34.57
CA LEU A 304 1.16 -28.21 35.64
C LEU A 304 1.06 -28.90 37.00
N ALA A 305 0.34 -30.01 37.08
CA ALA A 305 0.19 -30.78 38.31
C ALA A 305 1.53 -31.31 38.83
N ALA A 306 2.41 -31.78 37.95
CA ALA A 306 3.76 -32.24 38.31
C ALA A 306 4.63 -31.12 38.93
N GLU A 307 4.39 -29.87 38.55
CA GLU A 307 5.08 -28.69 39.10
C GLU A 307 4.32 -28.03 40.27
N GLY A 308 3.21 -28.63 40.74
CA GLY A 308 2.41 -28.11 41.85
C GLY A 308 1.52 -26.91 41.48
N VAL A 309 1.25 -26.70 40.19
CA VAL A 309 0.36 -25.65 39.68
C VAL A 309 -1.01 -26.26 39.39
N ALA A 310 -2.05 -25.76 40.06
CA ALA A 310 -3.42 -26.21 39.81
C ALA A 310 -3.95 -25.67 38.47
N ALA A 311 -4.95 -26.34 37.87
CA ALA A 311 -5.58 -25.89 36.65
C ALA A 311 -7.11 -25.93 36.76
N SER A 312 -7.76 -24.83 36.40
CA SER A 312 -9.20 -24.71 36.24
C SER A 312 -9.52 -24.57 34.75
N VAL A 313 -10.51 -25.28 34.24
CA VAL A 313 -10.78 -25.34 32.78
C VAL A 313 -12.12 -24.72 32.44
N TYR A 314 -12.10 -23.65 31.65
CA TYR A 314 -13.25 -23.15 30.92
C TYR A 314 -13.23 -23.70 29.49
N PHE A 315 -14.17 -24.59 29.17
CA PHE A 315 -14.29 -25.20 27.83
C PHE A 315 -15.53 -24.70 27.06
N GLY A 316 -16.17 -23.61 27.52
CA GLY A 316 -17.42 -23.09 26.97
C GLY A 316 -17.28 -22.23 25.71
N THR A 317 -16.05 -22.00 25.20
CA THR A 317 -15.82 -21.10 24.07
C THR A 317 -16.50 -21.60 22.80
N VAL A 318 -17.12 -20.69 22.05
CA VAL A 318 -17.71 -20.97 20.72
C VAL A 318 -16.92 -20.27 19.62
N ALA A 319 -17.12 -20.69 18.37
CA ALA A 319 -16.58 -19.99 17.21
C ALA A 319 -17.11 -18.54 17.14
N ASN A 320 -16.21 -17.57 17.00
CA ASN A 320 -16.49 -16.13 17.18
C ASN A 320 -17.00 -15.84 18.61
N PRO A 321 -16.10 -15.88 19.62
CA PRO A 321 -16.48 -15.93 21.03
C PRO A 321 -17.35 -14.75 21.43
N THR A 322 -18.30 -15.01 22.32
CA THR A 322 -19.27 -14.01 22.77
C THR A 322 -18.80 -13.21 23.97
N THR A 323 -19.48 -12.09 24.23
CA THR A 323 -19.33 -11.32 25.47
C THR A 323 -19.58 -12.19 26.72
N SER A 324 -20.58 -13.07 26.69
CA SER A 324 -20.90 -14.06 27.72
C SER A 324 -19.76 -15.06 27.92
N ASN A 325 -19.19 -15.61 26.85
CA ASN A 325 -18.07 -16.55 26.98
C ASN A 325 -16.88 -15.94 27.74
N CYS A 326 -16.56 -14.69 27.41
CA CYS A 326 -15.48 -13.97 28.08
C CYS A 326 -15.80 -13.68 29.55
N ALA A 327 -17.06 -13.34 29.86
CA ALA A 327 -17.53 -13.07 31.21
C ALA A 327 -17.52 -14.31 32.09
N ASP A 328 -17.96 -15.46 31.56
CA ASP A 328 -17.95 -16.75 32.25
C ASP A 328 -16.51 -17.21 32.57
N ALA A 329 -15.61 -17.10 31.59
CA ALA A 329 -14.20 -17.40 31.82
C ALA A 329 -13.57 -16.47 32.88
N ALA A 330 -13.88 -15.16 32.84
CA ALA A 330 -13.42 -14.21 33.85
C ALA A 330 -14.05 -14.43 35.23
N LYS A 331 -15.28 -14.96 35.28
CA LYS A 331 -15.95 -15.38 36.52
C LYS A 331 -15.24 -16.58 37.12
N LEU A 332 -15.00 -17.63 36.34
CA LEU A 332 -14.26 -18.82 36.80
C LEU A 332 -12.84 -18.47 37.27
N TYR A 333 -12.14 -17.57 36.56
CA TYR A 333 -10.83 -17.06 36.99
C TYR A 333 -10.86 -16.55 38.45
N ARG A 334 -11.90 -15.80 38.81
CA ARG A 334 -12.05 -15.18 40.13
C ARG A 334 -12.51 -16.17 41.19
N GLU A 335 -13.49 -17.00 40.87
CA GLU A 335 -14.07 -17.99 41.80
C GLU A 335 -13.04 -19.03 42.23
N ASP A 336 -12.21 -19.51 41.30
CA ASP A 336 -11.20 -20.51 41.59
C ASP A 336 -9.87 -19.92 42.09
N GLY A 337 -9.74 -18.59 42.14
CA GLY A 337 -8.51 -17.91 42.56
C GLY A 337 -7.34 -18.14 41.59
N CYS A 338 -7.61 -18.14 40.28
CA CYS A 338 -6.57 -18.25 39.25
C CYS A 338 -5.66 -17.00 39.24
N ASP A 339 -4.39 -17.18 38.86
CA ASP A 339 -3.37 -16.12 38.83
C ASP A 339 -2.58 -16.01 37.52
N CYS A 340 -2.95 -16.84 36.53
CA CYS A 340 -2.49 -16.83 35.14
C CYS A 340 -3.55 -17.44 34.20
N ILE A 341 -3.39 -17.20 32.89
CA ILE A 341 -4.30 -17.64 31.84
C ILE A 341 -3.51 -18.45 30.80
N ILE A 342 -4.05 -19.59 30.38
CA ILE A 342 -3.55 -20.40 29.29
C ILE A 342 -4.69 -20.57 28.28
N ALA A 343 -4.54 -20.11 27.04
CA ALA A 343 -5.53 -20.38 25.99
C ALA A 343 -5.08 -21.57 25.14
N VAL A 344 -5.89 -22.63 25.08
CA VAL A 344 -5.61 -23.81 24.24
C VAL A 344 -6.70 -23.92 23.18
N GLY A 345 -6.34 -23.67 21.92
CA GLY A 345 -7.30 -23.71 20.82
C GLY A 345 -6.88 -22.89 19.61
N GLY A 346 -7.82 -22.65 18.69
CA GLY A 346 -7.67 -21.68 17.62
C GLY A 346 -7.88 -20.23 18.08
N GLY A 347 -8.02 -19.31 17.10
CA GLY A 347 -8.22 -17.88 17.38
C GLY A 347 -9.40 -17.57 18.30
N SER A 348 -10.49 -18.36 18.27
CA SER A 348 -11.66 -18.15 19.13
C SER A 348 -11.36 -18.36 20.63
N ALA A 349 -10.62 -19.42 20.99
CA ALA A 349 -10.20 -19.65 22.38
C ALA A 349 -9.27 -18.54 22.89
N MET A 350 -8.32 -18.12 22.05
CA MET A 350 -7.38 -17.05 22.38
C MET A 350 -8.08 -15.68 22.52
N ASP A 351 -9.03 -15.36 21.65
CA ASP A 351 -9.80 -14.12 21.72
C ASP A 351 -10.73 -14.10 22.95
N CYS A 352 -11.33 -15.25 23.30
CA CYS A 352 -12.08 -15.42 24.55
C CYS A 352 -11.18 -15.18 25.78
N ALA A 353 -9.97 -15.76 25.79
CA ALA A 353 -9.01 -15.57 26.87
C ALA A 353 -8.54 -14.10 27.00
N LYS A 354 -8.33 -13.42 25.88
CA LYS A 354 -8.03 -11.98 25.82
C LYS A 354 -9.18 -11.16 26.40
N GLY A 355 -10.42 -11.45 26.00
CA GLY A 355 -11.63 -10.81 26.51
C GLY A 355 -11.80 -11.03 28.02
N ALA A 356 -11.62 -12.26 28.50
CA ALA A 356 -11.62 -12.59 29.92
C ALA A 356 -10.52 -11.81 30.67
N GLY A 357 -9.31 -11.76 30.13
CA GLY A 357 -8.19 -10.97 30.65
C GLY A 357 -8.54 -9.49 30.83
N LEU A 358 -9.24 -8.89 29.86
CA LEU A 358 -9.72 -7.51 29.95
C LEU A 358 -10.75 -7.33 31.06
N LEU A 359 -11.71 -8.25 31.21
CA LEU A 359 -12.71 -8.20 32.26
C LEU A 359 -12.11 -8.42 33.66
N ILE A 360 -11.02 -9.17 33.77
CA ILE A 360 -10.24 -9.34 35.00
C ILE A 360 -9.56 -8.01 35.39
N ILE A 361 -8.92 -7.33 34.45
CA ILE A 361 -8.19 -6.07 34.76
C ILE A 361 -9.08 -4.82 34.79
N LYS A 362 -10.28 -4.88 34.21
CA LYS A 362 -11.27 -3.80 34.17
C LYS A 362 -12.67 -4.32 34.58
N PRO A 363 -12.85 -4.79 35.83
CA PRO A 363 -14.08 -5.46 36.26
C PRO A 363 -15.35 -4.60 36.23
N LYS A 364 -15.20 -3.26 36.20
CA LYS A 364 -16.31 -2.30 36.13
C LYS A 364 -16.71 -1.91 34.69
N ARG A 365 -16.04 -2.45 33.66
CA ARG A 365 -16.30 -2.11 32.25
C ARG A 365 -16.81 -3.32 31.49
N THR A 366 -17.67 -3.06 30.51
CA THR A 366 -18.08 -4.06 29.52
C THR A 366 -17.08 -4.13 28.37
N LEU A 367 -16.98 -5.28 27.69
CA LEU A 367 -16.15 -5.42 26.47
C LEU A 367 -16.61 -4.46 25.36
N LYS A 368 -17.92 -4.25 25.22
CA LYS A 368 -18.49 -3.26 24.31
C LYS A 368 -17.94 -1.85 24.54
N SER A 369 -17.79 -1.44 25.80
CA SER A 369 -17.19 -0.13 26.14
C SER A 369 -15.69 -0.04 25.81
N MET A 370 -15.02 -1.17 25.56
CA MET A 370 -13.60 -1.28 25.25
C MET A 370 -13.34 -1.43 23.74
N ARG A 371 -14.40 -1.48 22.91
CA ARG A 371 -14.31 -1.58 21.44
C ARG A 371 -13.42 -0.51 20.83
N GLY A 372 -12.59 -0.91 19.87
CA GLY A 372 -11.76 -0.03 19.05
C GLY A 372 -10.27 -0.06 19.41
N VAL A 373 -9.53 0.91 18.87
CA VAL A 373 -8.07 0.99 18.97
C VAL A 373 -7.67 1.78 20.22
N LEU A 374 -6.85 1.18 21.08
CA LEU A 374 -6.24 1.81 22.27
C LEU A 374 -7.25 2.44 23.25
N LYS A 375 -8.43 1.80 23.43
CA LYS A 375 -9.47 2.21 24.40
C LYS A 375 -9.31 1.59 25.80
N VAL A 376 -8.34 0.69 25.95
CA VAL A 376 -8.02 0.00 27.21
C VAL A 376 -6.51 -0.15 27.33
N PHE A 377 -6.00 0.05 28.54
CA PHE A 377 -4.60 -0.12 28.91
C PHE A 377 -4.51 -0.87 30.25
N GLY A 378 -3.40 -1.56 30.48
CA GLY A 378 -3.13 -2.31 31.71
C GLY A 378 -2.16 -3.45 31.46
N ARG A 379 -1.97 -4.30 32.48
CA ARG A 379 -1.22 -5.55 32.37
C ARG A 379 -2.18 -6.70 32.60
N LEU A 380 -2.41 -7.52 31.57
CA LEU A 380 -3.15 -8.77 31.74
C LEU A 380 -2.39 -9.70 32.71
N PRO A 381 -3.08 -10.64 33.37
CA PRO A 381 -2.41 -11.78 34.01
C PRO A 381 -1.41 -12.44 33.06
N LEU A 382 -0.42 -13.15 33.61
CA LEU A 382 0.52 -13.91 32.79
C LEU A 382 -0.30 -14.80 31.85
N PHE A 383 -0.11 -14.59 30.55
CA PHE A 383 -0.96 -15.13 29.50
C PHE A 383 -0.10 -15.91 28.52
N ILE A 384 -0.39 -17.22 28.41
CA ILE A 384 0.26 -18.15 27.49
C ILE A 384 -0.77 -18.59 26.45
N ALA A 385 -0.43 -18.46 25.18
CA ALA A 385 -1.29 -18.94 24.09
C ALA A 385 -0.74 -20.24 23.49
N VAL A 386 -1.61 -21.22 23.27
CA VAL A 386 -1.30 -22.55 22.76
C VAL A 386 -2.14 -22.78 21.50
N PRO A 387 -1.64 -22.41 20.30
CA PRO A 387 -2.39 -22.54 19.06
C PRO A 387 -2.57 -24.01 18.65
N THR A 388 -3.83 -24.44 18.51
CA THR A 388 -4.19 -25.76 17.93
C THR A 388 -4.50 -25.68 16.44
N THR A 389 -4.23 -24.52 15.81
CA THR A 389 -4.36 -24.29 14.36
C THR A 389 -3.16 -23.48 13.89
N ALA A 390 -2.65 -23.77 12.69
CA ALA A 390 -1.58 -22.99 12.07
C ALA A 390 -2.16 -21.98 11.06
N GLY A 391 -2.70 -20.87 11.55
CA GLY A 391 -3.32 -19.85 10.67
C GLY A 391 -3.46 -18.46 11.28
N THR A 392 -4.31 -18.34 12.31
CA THR A 392 -4.79 -17.02 12.81
C THR A 392 -3.69 -16.11 13.36
N GLY A 393 -2.59 -16.69 13.85
CA GLY A 393 -1.53 -15.94 14.53
C GLY A 393 -1.98 -15.26 15.82
N SER A 394 -3.18 -15.54 16.37
CA SER A 394 -3.76 -14.84 17.52
C SER A 394 -2.88 -14.95 18.78
N GLU A 395 -2.03 -15.97 18.85
CA GLU A 395 -0.97 -16.15 19.86
C GLU A 395 0.08 -15.03 19.85
N THR A 396 0.09 -14.17 18.82
CA THR A 396 1.01 -13.04 18.67
C THR A 396 0.33 -11.68 18.60
N THR A 397 -1.01 -11.63 18.56
CA THR A 397 -1.72 -10.42 18.17
C THR A 397 -2.16 -9.56 19.35
N ILE A 398 -2.24 -8.26 19.10
CA ILE A 398 -2.81 -7.27 20.03
C ILE A 398 -4.32 -7.08 19.85
N ALA A 399 -4.97 -7.95 19.09
CA ALA A 399 -6.39 -7.86 18.75
C ALA A 399 -7.18 -9.00 19.40
N ALA A 400 -8.43 -8.72 19.76
CA ALA A 400 -9.45 -9.70 20.11
C ALA A 400 -10.74 -9.37 19.35
N VAL A 401 -11.31 -10.36 18.65
CA VAL A 401 -12.57 -10.24 17.93
C VAL A 401 -13.67 -10.93 18.72
N ILE A 402 -14.63 -10.14 19.20
CA ILE A 402 -15.72 -10.61 20.07
C ILE A 402 -17.06 -10.35 19.39
N THR A 403 -18.00 -11.27 19.56
CA THR A 403 -19.39 -11.14 19.14
C THR A 403 -20.23 -10.64 20.31
N GLU A 404 -20.98 -9.56 20.13
CA GLU A 404 -21.98 -9.12 21.11
C GLU A 404 -23.14 -10.13 21.16
N ASP A 405 -23.55 -10.55 22.37
CA ASP A 405 -24.62 -11.54 22.52
C ASP A 405 -25.96 -11.05 21.95
N GLU A 406 -26.32 -9.80 22.28
CA GLU A 406 -27.62 -9.22 21.94
C GLU A 406 -27.75 -8.88 20.46
N THR A 407 -26.80 -8.10 19.92
CA THR A 407 -26.90 -7.57 18.56
C THR A 407 -26.29 -8.49 17.52
N ARG A 408 -25.53 -9.50 17.95
CA ARG A 408 -24.72 -10.38 17.09
C ARG A 408 -23.66 -9.62 16.28
N ASP A 409 -23.41 -8.35 16.60
CA ASP A 409 -22.37 -7.56 15.97
C ASP A 409 -20.99 -8.06 16.39
N LYS A 410 -20.15 -8.35 15.41
CA LYS A 410 -18.73 -8.58 15.64
C LYS A 410 -18.03 -7.24 15.83
N PHE A 411 -17.20 -7.14 16.87
CA PHE A 411 -16.38 -5.97 17.12
C PHE A 411 -14.97 -6.36 17.57
N THR A 412 -14.02 -5.49 17.29
CA THR A 412 -12.60 -5.71 17.61
C THR A 412 -12.16 -4.79 18.73
N ILE A 413 -11.39 -5.32 19.66
CA ILE A 413 -10.61 -4.57 20.64
C ILE A 413 -9.15 -4.71 20.27
N ILE A 414 -8.44 -3.58 20.08
CA ILE A 414 -7.01 -3.58 19.72
C ILE A 414 -6.25 -2.82 20.80
N SER A 415 -5.41 -3.52 21.57
CA SER A 415 -4.56 -2.92 22.60
C SER A 415 -3.31 -3.75 22.87
N PHE A 416 -2.17 -3.08 23.11
CA PHE A 416 -0.88 -3.73 23.38
C PHE A 416 -0.91 -4.72 24.54
N CYS A 417 -1.79 -4.51 25.52
CA CYS A 417 -1.90 -5.41 26.66
C CYS A 417 -2.46 -6.79 26.29
N LEU A 418 -3.12 -6.92 25.13
CA LEU A 418 -3.72 -8.17 24.65
C LEU A 418 -2.71 -9.18 24.11
N ALA A 419 -1.50 -8.72 23.75
CA ALA A 419 -0.47 -9.63 23.27
C ALA A 419 -0.09 -10.65 24.37
N PRO A 420 -0.16 -11.95 24.07
CA PRO A 420 0.33 -12.98 24.99
C PRO A 420 1.78 -12.72 25.42
N HIS A 421 2.12 -13.20 26.61
CA HIS A 421 3.49 -13.13 27.10
C HIS A 421 4.34 -14.22 26.43
N TYR A 422 3.73 -15.38 26.21
CA TYR A 422 4.36 -16.56 25.62
C TYR A 422 3.41 -17.24 24.63
N ALA A 423 3.99 -17.93 23.64
CA ALA A 423 3.27 -18.76 22.69
C ALA A 423 3.89 -20.16 22.66
N MET A 424 3.14 -21.21 23.03
CA MET A 424 3.63 -22.59 23.00
C MET A 424 3.43 -23.18 21.60
N LEU A 425 4.52 -23.31 20.85
CA LEU A 425 4.50 -23.83 19.47
C LEU A 425 4.84 -25.32 19.48
N ASP A 426 3.92 -26.12 20.01
CA ASP A 426 4.04 -27.58 20.10
C ASP A 426 3.30 -28.25 18.92
N PRO A 427 4.00 -28.95 18.00
CA PRO A 427 3.37 -29.54 16.82
C PRO A 427 2.31 -30.57 17.18
N GLU A 428 2.39 -31.24 18.33
CA GLU A 428 1.38 -32.21 18.77
C GLU A 428 0.00 -31.57 18.93
N MET A 429 -0.08 -30.25 19.16
CA MET A 429 -1.33 -29.50 19.22
C MET A 429 -2.04 -29.36 17.87
N THR A 430 -1.37 -29.71 16.77
CA THR A 430 -1.90 -29.61 15.39
C THR A 430 -1.82 -30.90 14.59
N VAL A 431 -1.16 -31.93 15.11
CA VAL A 431 -1.15 -33.28 14.53
C VAL A 431 -2.59 -33.80 14.46
N GLY A 432 -2.95 -34.41 13.32
CA GLY A 432 -4.30 -34.93 13.11
C GLY A 432 -5.36 -33.90 12.71
N LEU A 433 -5.02 -32.61 12.58
CA LEU A 433 -5.95 -31.62 12.02
C LEU A 433 -6.44 -32.05 10.64
N PRO A 434 -7.77 -32.03 10.37
CA PRO A 434 -8.31 -32.41 9.07
C PRO A 434 -7.69 -31.62 7.91
N PRO A 435 -7.57 -32.20 6.70
CA PRO A 435 -6.99 -31.52 5.53
C PRO A 435 -7.67 -30.18 5.20
N HIS A 436 -8.99 -30.10 5.32
CA HIS A 436 -9.73 -28.85 5.04
C HIS A 436 -9.44 -27.73 6.06
N ILE A 437 -9.21 -28.05 7.33
CA ILE A 437 -8.76 -27.06 8.33
C ILE A 437 -7.32 -26.65 8.02
N THR A 438 -6.45 -27.63 7.78
CA THR A 438 -5.02 -27.40 7.48
C THR A 438 -4.82 -26.46 6.30
N SER A 439 -5.54 -26.70 5.20
CA SER A 439 -5.48 -25.87 3.99
C SER A 439 -6.01 -24.46 4.22
N THR A 440 -7.21 -24.32 4.78
CA THR A 440 -7.83 -23.01 4.99
C THR A 440 -7.08 -22.15 6.01
N THR A 441 -6.59 -22.73 7.11
CA THR A 441 -5.77 -22.00 8.09
C THR A 441 -4.36 -21.70 7.55
N GLY A 442 -3.76 -22.62 6.78
CA GLY A 442 -2.47 -22.35 6.15
C GLY A 442 -2.54 -21.21 5.12
N MET A 443 -3.61 -21.15 4.34
CA MET A 443 -3.87 -20.04 3.42
C MET A 443 -4.18 -18.72 4.13
N ASP A 444 -4.77 -18.78 5.32
CA ASP A 444 -4.94 -17.62 6.21
C ASP A 444 -3.58 -17.05 6.63
N ALA A 445 -2.67 -17.89 7.12
CA ALA A 445 -1.30 -17.49 7.45
C ALA A 445 -0.55 -16.92 6.22
N LEU A 446 -0.76 -17.51 5.03
CA LEU A 446 -0.19 -16.98 3.79
C LEU A 446 -0.73 -15.57 3.49
N THR A 447 -2.04 -15.38 3.63
CA THR A 447 -2.71 -14.10 3.43
C THR A 447 -2.18 -13.04 4.40
N HIS A 448 -2.06 -13.37 5.69
CA HIS A 448 -1.45 -12.51 6.70
C HIS A 448 -0.05 -12.03 6.28
N ALA A 449 0.82 -12.96 5.90
CA ALA A 449 2.19 -12.64 5.49
C ALA A 449 2.22 -11.76 4.22
N VAL A 450 1.39 -12.07 3.22
CA VAL A 450 1.32 -11.33 1.96
C VAL A 450 0.81 -9.90 2.18
N GLU A 451 -0.31 -9.72 2.88
CA GLU A 451 -0.89 -8.40 3.14
C GLU A 451 0.05 -7.53 3.99
N ALA A 452 0.64 -8.11 5.04
CA ALA A 452 1.63 -7.44 5.86
C ALA A 452 2.86 -7.01 5.05
N TYR A 453 3.28 -7.78 4.02
CA TYR A 453 4.44 -7.43 3.20
C TYR A 453 4.17 -6.34 2.15
N ILE A 454 3.02 -6.42 1.46
CA ILE A 454 2.68 -5.50 0.38
C ILE A 454 2.11 -4.17 0.91
N GLY A 455 1.68 -4.13 2.17
CA GLY A 455 1.21 -2.94 2.86
C GLY A 455 2.22 -1.78 2.87
N ARG A 456 1.75 -0.61 3.33
CA ARG A 456 2.53 0.65 3.38
C ARG A 456 3.10 0.96 4.75
N SER A 457 2.65 0.28 5.81
CA SER A 457 3.12 0.47 7.20
C SER A 457 4.10 -0.63 7.64
N THR A 458 4.99 -1.05 6.75
CA THR A 458 5.92 -2.17 6.98
C THR A 458 7.25 -1.70 7.54
N THR A 459 7.88 -2.51 8.40
CA THR A 459 9.27 -2.33 8.84
C THR A 459 10.19 -3.36 8.15
N SER A 460 11.50 -3.23 8.32
CA SER A 460 12.44 -4.26 7.85
C SER A 460 12.18 -5.61 8.55
N PHE A 461 11.91 -5.55 9.85
CA PHE A 461 11.59 -6.71 10.68
C PHE A 461 10.31 -7.42 10.20
N THR A 462 9.20 -6.71 10.02
CA THR A 462 7.94 -7.36 9.60
C THR A 462 8.03 -7.93 8.19
N ARG A 463 8.81 -7.30 7.29
CA ARG A 463 9.10 -7.86 5.97
C ARG A 463 9.94 -9.14 6.05
N LYS A 464 10.88 -9.25 6.98
CA LYS A 464 11.66 -10.47 7.20
C LYS A 464 10.75 -11.59 7.68
N MET A 465 9.91 -11.32 8.68
CA MET A 465 8.95 -12.29 9.23
C MET A 465 7.94 -12.77 8.17
N ALA A 466 7.44 -11.87 7.33
CA ALA A 466 6.54 -12.24 6.23
C ALA A 466 7.24 -13.08 5.15
N VAL A 467 8.51 -12.78 4.81
CA VAL A 467 9.29 -13.61 3.87
C VAL A 467 9.51 -15.01 4.43
N GLU A 468 9.87 -15.10 5.72
CA GLU A 468 10.06 -16.36 6.44
C GLU A 468 8.79 -17.21 6.39
N ALA A 469 7.65 -16.62 6.77
CA ALA A 469 6.36 -17.29 6.75
C ALA A 469 6.02 -17.84 5.35
N VAL A 470 6.15 -17.02 4.29
CA VAL A 470 5.86 -17.48 2.92
C VAL A 470 6.81 -18.58 2.46
N SER A 471 8.10 -18.48 2.80
CA SER A 471 9.11 -19.48 2.46
C SER A 471 8.75 -20.84 3.06
N ILE A 472 8.38 -20.86 4.33
CA ILE A 472 7.99 -22.06 5.06
C ILE A 472 6.66 -22.63 4.54
N ILE A 473 5.64 -21.78 4.35
CA ILE A 473 4.32 -22.18 3.86
C ILE A 473 4.43 -22.87 2.49
N ARG A 474 5.23 -22.31 1.59
CA ARG A 474 5.44 -22.84 0.24
C ARG A 474 5.83 -24.32 0.24
N THR A 475 6.67 -24.75 1.19
CA THR A 475 7.17 -26.13 1.25
C THR A 475 6.39 -27.03 2.21
N ASN A 476 5.84 -26.47 3.29
CA ASN A 476 5.28 -27.28 4.38
C ASN A 476 3.76 -27.37 4.38
N LEU A 477 3.04 -26.40 3.81
CA LEU A 477 1.58 -26.46 3.75
C LEU A 477 1.09 -27.65 2.90
N PRO A 478 1.61 -27.90 1.68
CA PRO A 478 1.23 -29.09 0.92
C PRO A 478 1.57 -30.39 1.63
N ALA A 479 2.71 -30.44 2.33
CA ALA A 479 3.13 -31.63 3.09
C ALA A 479 2.21 -31.91 4.28
N ALA A 480 1.85 -30.88 5.06
CA ALA A 480 0.92 -31.02 6.19
C ALA A 480 -0.52 -31.33 5.75
N TYR A 481 -0.91 -30.88 4.54
CA TYR A 481 -2.20 -31.21 3.94
C TYR A 481 -2.26 -32.68 3.49
N ALA A 482 -1.21 -33.15 2.82
CA ALA A 482 -1.13 -34.52 2.30
C ALA A 482 -0.98 -35.57 3.41
N ASP A 483 -0.19 -35.27 4.44
CA ASP A 483 -0.04 -36.10 5.63
C ASP A 483 -0.24 -35.28 6.91
N GLY A 484 -1.42 -35.42 7.50
CA GLY A 484 -1.80 -34.71 8.72
C GLY A 484 -0.97 -35.10 9.96
N HIS A 485 -0.19 -36.18 9.90
CA HIS A 485 0.69 -36.66 10.96
C HIS A 485 2.16 -36.28 10.75
N ASN A 486 2.49 -35.57 9.66
CA ASN A 486 3.84 -35.09 9.41
C ASN A 486 4.24 -34.01 10.42
N ARG A 487 4.87 -34.43 11.52
CA ARG A 487 5.26 -33.57 12.65
C ARG A 487 6.19 -32.42 12.25
N GLU A 488 7.10 -32.64 11.31
CA GLU A 488 7.97 -31.57 10.79
C GLU A 488 7.14 -30.51 10.09
N ALA A 489 6.29 -30.90 9.14
CA ALA A 489 5.45 -29.96 8.41
C ALA A 489 4.50 -29.20 9.34
N ARG A 490 3.94 -29.87 10.37
CA ARG A 490 3.11 -29.23 11.41
C ARG A 490 3.88 -28.19 12.22
N ARG A 491 5.08 -28.52 12.68
CA ARG A 491 5.95 -27.60 13.43
C ARG A 491 6.29 -26.37 12.60
N GLN A 492 6.68 -26.59 11.35
CA GLN A 492 7.01 -25.53 10.41
C GLN A 492 5.79 -24.64 10.12
N MET A 493 4.61 -25.22 9.91
CA MET A 493 3.39 -24.44 9.68
C MET A 493 2.96 -23.61 10.91
N GLN A 494 3.09 -24.15 12.13
CA GLN A 494 2.88 -23.37 13.36
C GLN A 494 3.86 -22.19 13.45
N TYR A 495 5.14 -22.42 13.18
CA TYR A 495 6.14 -21.35 13.17
C TYR A 495 5.86 -20.32 12.09
N ALA A 496 5.43 -20.74 10.89
CA ALA A 496 5.05 -19.83 9.82
C ALA A 496 3.84 -18.96 10.18
N ALA A 497 2.83 -19.53 10.84
CA ALA A 497 1.67 -18.78 11.33
C ALA A 497 2.07 -17.76 12.41
N TYR A 498 2.95 -18.15 13.34
CA TYR A 498 3.55 -17.26 14.33
C TYR A 498 4.32 -16.11 13.67
N CYS A 499 5.14 -16.40 12.66
CA CYS A 499 5.87 -15.38 11.89
C CYS A 499 4.93 -14.42 11.16
N ALA A 500 3.89 -14.94 10.51
CA ALA A 500 2.87 -14.14 9.84
C ALA A 500 2.13 -13.24 10.85
N GLY A 501 1.77 -13.80 12.01
CA GLY A 501 1.18 -13.12 13.16
C GLY A 501 1.98 -11.89 13.62
N ILE A 502 3.28 -12.08 13.87
CA ILE A 502 4.21 -11.00 14.21
C ILE A 502 4.27 -9.92 13.12
N ALA A 503 4.22 -10.33 11.84
CA ALA A 503 4.28 -9.39 10.74
C ALA A 503 3.02 -8.50 10.67
N PHE A 504 1.82 -9.09 10.76
CA PHE A 504 0.56 -8.38 10.56
C PHE A 504 0.07 -7.64 11.80
N THR A 505 0.38 -8.11 13.02
CA THR A 505 0.02 -7.40 14.26
C THR A 505 0.64 -5.99 14.31
N ILE A 506 1.79 -5.81 13.64
CA ILE A 506 2.49 -4.53 13.49
C ILE A 506 2.10 -3.83 12.17
N SER A 507 2.12 -4.55 11.04
CA SER A 507 1.98 -3.94 9.70
C SER A 507 0.54 -3.83 9.19
N TYR A 508 -0.42 -4.37 9.96
CA TYR A 508 -1.82 -4.57 9.60
C TYR A 508 -2.03 -5.52 8.40
N VAL A 509 -3.30 -5.85 8.18
CA VAL A 509 -3.84 -6.59 7.03
C VAL A 509 -4.37 -5.62 5.95
N GLY A 510 -5.09 -6.12 4.96
CA GLY A 510 -5.64 -5.33 3.85
C GLY A 510 -7.05 -5.75 3.43
N TYR A 511 -7.40 -5.51 2.16
CA TYR A 511 -8.74 -5.77 1.64
C TYR A 511 -9.11 -7.24 1.54
N VAL A 512 -8.15 -8.19 1.57
CA VAL A 512 -8.51 -9.61 1.63
C VAL A 512 -9.28 -9.87 2.92
N HIS A 513 -8.71 -9.45 4.06
CA HIS A 513 -9.34 -9.57 5.37
C HIS A 513 -10.64 -8.75 5.48
N ALA A 514 -10.66 -7.50 5.01
CA ALA A 514 -11.87 -6.66 5.11
C ALA A 514 -13.07 -7.28 4.38
N VAL A 515 -12.84 -7.88 3.20
CA VAL A 515 -13.87 -8.59 2.45
C VAL A 515 -14.24 -9.89 3.17
N ALA A 516 -13.25 -10.67 3.62
CA ALA A 516 -13.46 -11.94 4.33
C ALA A 516 -14.27 -11.77 5.62
N HIS A 517 -14.01 -10.73 6.41
CA HIS A 517 -14.75 -10.43 7.64
C HIS A 517 -16.22 -10.13 7.39
N SER A 518 -16.53 -9.38 6.32
CA SER A 518 -17.92 -9.11 5.96
C SER A 518 -18.70 -10.40 5.62
N LEU A 519 -18.06 -11.33 4.89
CA LEU A 519 -18.64 -12.64 4.53
C LEU A 519 -18.79 -13.53 5.76
N GLY A 520 -17.78 -13.58 6.62
CA GLY A 520 -17.81 -14.30 7.88
C GLY A 520 -18.83 -13.74 8.89
N GLY A 521 -19.17 -12.46 8.80
CA GLY A 521 -20.24 -11.84 9.59
C GLY A 521 -21.63 -12.16 9.06
N LYS A 522 -21.83 -12.13 7.74
CA LYS A 522 -23.14 -12.31 7.09
C LYS A 522 -23.52 -13.78 6.88
N TYR A 523 -22.60 -14.59 6.40
CA TYR A 523 -22.87 -15.98 5.96
C TYR A 523 -22.22 -17.04 6.84
N ASN A 524 -21.53 -16.65 7.92
CA ASN A 524 -20.67 -17.53 8.71
C ASN A 524 -19.64 -18.30 7.86
N THR A 525 -19.22 -17.72 6.73
CA THR A 525 -18.15 -18.31 5.90
C THR A 525 -16.90 -18.51 6.75
N PRO A 526 -16.27 -19.70 6.75
CA PRO A 526 -15.03 -19.93 7.47
C PRO A 526 -13.96 -18.92 7.06
N HIS A 527 -13.30 -18.30 8.04
CA HIS A 527 -12.40 -17.16 7.82
C HIS A 527 -11.26 -17.47 6.84
N GLY A 528 -10.50 -18.55 7.11
CA GLY A 528 -9.39 -18.96 6.25
C GLY A 528 -9.82 -19.36 4.84
N LEU A 529 -11.02 -19.93 4.69
CA LEU A 529 -11.60 -20.23 3.38
C LEU A 529 -11.85 -18.93 2.60
N ALA A 530 -12.52 -17.96 3.22
CA ALA A 530 -12.77 -16.67 2.56
C ALA A 530 -11.47 -16.00 2.14
N ASN A 531 -10.47 -15.91 3.04
CA ASN A 531 -9.16 -15.34 2.72
C ASN A 531 -8.47 -16.06 1.56
N ALA A 532 -8.47 -17.39 1.57
CA ALA A 532 -7.88 -18.20 0.51
C ALA A 532 -8.48 -17.92 -0.87
N VAL A 533 -9.82 -17.86 -0.96
CA VAL A 533 -10.52 -17.57 -2.23
C VAL A 533 -10.24 -16.14 -2.69
N ILE A 534 -10.28 -15.15 -1.79
CA ILE A 534 -10.21 -13.73 -2.12
C ILE A 534 -8.80 -13.28 -2.54
N LEU A 535 -7.76 -13.85 -1.91
CA LEU A 535 -6.36 -13.42 -2.07
C LEU A 535 -5.91 -13.21 -3.53
N PRO A 536 -6.02 -14.20 -4.45
CA PRO A 536 -5.55 -14.02 -5.82
C PRO A 536 -6.29 -12.89 -6.56
N TYR A 537 -7.59 -12.74 -6.36
CA TYR A 537 -8.38 -11.68 -7.00
C TYR A 537 -7.95 -10.29 -6.51
N VAL A 538 -7.75 -10.10 -5.21
CA VAL A 538 -7.30 -8.82 -4.64
C VAL A 538 -5.89 -8.46 -5.13
N LEU A 539 -4.98 -9.42 -5.22
CA LEU A 539 -3.64 -9.19 -5.77
C LEU A 539 -3.70 -8.73 -7.24
N ARG A 540 -4.58 -9.36 -8.05
CA ARG A 540 -4.80 -8.96 -9.45
C ARG A 540 -5.43 -7.56 -9.53
N GLU A 541 -6.40 -7.24 -8.67
CA GLU A 541 -7.04 -5.92 -8.61
C GLU A 541 -6.08 -4.80 -8.15
N TYR A 542 -5.16 -5.07 -7.22
CA TYR A 542 -4.10 -4.11 -6.88
C TYR A 542 -3.18 -3.84 -8.06
N GLY A 543 -2.94 -4.84 -8.91
CA GLY A 543 -2.18 -4.72 -10.16
C GLY A 543 -0.85 -3.98 -9.97
N PRO A 544 -0.57 -2.91 -10.74
CA PRO A 544 0.69 -2.16 -10.66
C PRO A 544 1.06 -1.64 -9.26
N ALA A 545 0.08 -1.45 -8.37
CA ALA A 545 0.31 -0.90 -7.03
C ALA A 545 1.09 -1.87 -6.12
N CYS A 546 0.95 -3.19 -6.33
CA CYS A 546 1.66 -4.20 -5.54
C CYS A 546 2.78 -4.92 -6.31
N THR A 547 2.82 -4.87 -7.66
CA THR A 547 3.76 -5.65 -8.51
C THR A 547 5.18 -5.69 -7.98
N LYS A 548 5.82 -4.54 -7.73
CA LYS A 548 7.23 -4.49 -7.27
C LYS A 548 7.43 -5.13 -5.90
N LYS A 549 6.46 -5.00 -5.00
CA LYS A 549 6.53 -5.59 -3.65
C LYS A 549 6.28 -7.08 -3.73
N LEU A 550 5.26 -7.51 -4.49
CA LEU A 550 4.93 -8.91 -4.68
C LEU A 550 6.07 -9.67 -5.35
N ALA A 551 6.68 -9.10 -6.39
CA ALA A 551 7.87 -9.64 -7.05
C ALA A 551 9.04 -9.85 -6.09
N ARG A 552 9.27 -8.89 -5.19
CA ARG A 552 10.32 -8.98 -4.19
C ARG A 552 10.03 -10.08 -3.16
N LEU A 553 8.77 -10.20 -2.72
CA LEU A 553 8.34 -11.29 -1.85
C LEU A 553 8.56 -12.64 -2.54
N ALA A 554 8.12 -12.77 -3.79
CA ALA A 554 8.24 -13.98 -4.58
C ALA A 554 9.69 -14.47 -4.68
N ARG A 555 10.61 -13.56 -5.03
CA ARG A 555 12.03 -13.90 -5.13
C ARG A 555 12.65 -14.25 -3.79
N LYS A 556 12.34 -13.47 -2.73
CA LYS A 556 12.92 -13.68 -1.41
C LYS A 556 12.40 -14.94 -0.70
N SER A 557 11.18 -15.36 -1.00
CA SER A 557 10.56 -16.59 -0.45
C SER A 557 10.83 -17.84 -1.29
N GLY A 558 11.56 -17.70 -2.40
CA GLY A 558 11.84 -18.81 -3.32
C GLY A 558 10.67 -19.23 -4.21
N VAL A 559 9.56 -18.50 -4.22
CA VAL A 559 8.44 -18.73 -5.17
C VAL A 559 8.87 -18.39 -6.61
N ALA A 560 9.72 -17.38 -6.80
CA ALA A 560 10.26 -17.00 -8.10
C ALA A 560 11.80 -16.98 -8.09
N GLN A 561 12.42 -17.18 -9.27
CA GLN A 561 13.87 -17.11 -9.42
C GLN A 561 14.40 -15.69 -9.15
N ALA A 562 15.59 -15.58 -8.56
CA ALA A 562 16.17 -14.30 -8.11
C ALA A 562 16.40 -13.26 -9.23
N ASN A 563 16.59 -13.71 -10.47
CA ASN A 563 16.85 -12.87 -11.64
C ASN A 563 15.58 -12.52 -12.45
N LEU A 564 14.40 -13.05 -12.07
CA LEU A 564 13.17 -12.82 -12.82
C LEU A 564 12.69 -11.37 -12.70
N GLY A 565 12.21 -10.80 -13.82
CA GLY A 565 11.72 -9.42 -13.86
C GLY A 565 10.48 -9.21 -12.98
N ASP A 566 10.26 -7.99 -12.49
CA ASP A 566 9.19 -7.70 -11.52
C ASP A 566 7.79 -8.13 -11.99
N SER A 567 7.46 -7.95 -13.26
CA SER A 567 6.14 -8.38 -13.77
C SER A 567 5.99 -9.89 -13.80
N GLU A 568 7.04 -10.61 -14.18
CA GLU A 568 7.03 -12.07 -14.30
C GLU A 568 7.04 -12.71 -12.90
N ALA A 569 7.85 -12.19 -11.98
CA ALA A 569 7.92 -12.68 -10.60
C ALA A 569 6.63 -12.44 -9.81
N ALA A 570 5.97 -11.29 -10.02
CA ALA A 570 4.68 -11.02 -9.39
C ALA A 570 3.58 -11.96 -9.92
N GLU A 571 3.55 -12.21 -11.23
CA GLU A 571 2.59 -13.16 -11.83
C GLU A 571 2.83 -14.60 -11.35
N GLN A 572 4.09 -15.04 -11.26
CA GLN A 572 4.42 -16.35 -10.68
C GLN A 572 3.92 -16.49 -9.25
N PHE A 573 3.98 -15.42 -8.45
CA PHE A 573 3.45 -15.46 -7.09
C PHE A 573 1.93 -15.64 -7.05
N ILE A 574 1.20 -14.94 -7.92
CA ILE A 574 -0.27 -15.07 -7.97
C ILE A 574 -0.64 -16.48 -8.42
N ARG A 575 0.05 -17.03 -9.42
CA ARG A 575 -0.16 -18.42 -9.87
C ARG A 575 0.14 -19.43 -8.78
N PHE A 576 1.22 -19.23 -8.01
CA PHE A 576 1.53 -20.08 -6.85
C PHE A 576 0.37 -20.12 -5.84
N VAL A 577 -0.27 -18.98 -5.56
CA VAL A 577 -1.46 -18.92 -4.69
C VAL A 577 -2.64 -19.69 -5.31
N GLU A 578 -2.91 -19.51 -6.61
CA GLU A 578 -3.98 -20.20 -7.34
C GLU A 578 -3.76 -21.73 -7.39
N GLU A 579 -2.52 -22.17 -7.63
CA GLU A 579 -2.12 -23.58 -7.65
C GLU A 579 -2.18 -24.23 -6.27
N LEU A 580 -1.79 -23.50 -5.21
CA LEU A 580 -1.99 -23.96 -3.83
C LEU A 580 -3.48 -24.17 -3.52
N ASN A 581 -4.34 -23.20 -3.84
CA ASN A 581 -5.78 -23.34 -3.63
C ASN A 581 -6.33 -24.57 -4.35
N LYS A 582 -6.00 -24.72 -5.64
CA LYS A 582 -6.45 -25.85 -6.46
C LYS A 582 -5.96 -27.20 -5.93
N SER A 583 -4.68 -27.31 -5.58
CA SER A 583 -4.09 -28.57 -5.09
C SER A 583 -4.66 -29.03 -3.74
N MET A 584 -5.19 -28.10 -2.95
CA MET A 584 -5.81 -28.38 -1.65
C MET A 584 -7.34 -28.40 -1.67
N ASN A 585 -7.96 -28.43 -2.86
CA ASN A 585 -9.41 -28.44 -3.05
C ASN A 585 -10.14 -27.23 -2.43
N ILE A 586 -9.51 -26.06 -2.43
CA ILE A 586 -10.17 -24.81 -2.07
C ILE A 586 -10.98 -24.33 -3.29
N PRO A 587 -12.27 -24.02 -3.14
CA PRO A 587 -13.11 -23.59 -4.26
C PRO A 587 -12.62 -22.25 -4.83
N GLU A 588 -12.81 -22.03 -6.13
CA GLU A 588 -12.41 -20.77 -6.79
C GLU A 588 -13.34 -19.59 -6.46
N LYS A 589 -14.55 -19.91 -5.98
CA LYS A 589 -15.66 -18.98 -5.75
C LYS A 589 -16.42 -19.34 -4.47
N LEU A 590 -17.27 -18.43 -4.03
CA LEU A 590 -18.11 -18.53 -2.83
C LEU A 590 -19.56 -18.21 -3.17
N LYS A 591 -20.48 -18.82 -2.43
CA LYS A 591 -21.90 -18.47 -2.45
C LYS A 591 -22.10 -17.09 -1.83
N VAL A 592 -22.43 -16.11 -2.66
CA VAL A 592 -22.71 -14.72 -2.25
C VAL A 592 -23.97 -14.27 -2.97
N ASP A 593 -24.98 -13.84 -2.22
CA ASP A 593 -26.16 -13.21 -2.80
C ASP A 593 -25.79 -11.83 -3.35
N GLU A 594 -26.18 -11.55 -4.59
CA GLU A 594 -25.93 -10.27 -5.24
C GLU A 594 -26.63 -9.12 -4.51
N ALA A 595 -27.80 -9.37 -3.91
CA ALA A 595 -28.54 -8.36 -3.15
C ALA A 595 -27.76 -7.86 -1.92
N ASP A 596 -26.89 -8.68 -1.34
CA ASP A 596 -26.10 -8.34 -0.16
C ASP A 596 -24.79 -7.61 -0.50
N ILE A 597 -24.31 -7.68 -1.74
CA ILE A 597 -23.02 -7.09 -2.17
C ILE A 597 -22.89 -5.60 -1.80
N PRO A 598 -23.90 -4.73 -1.98
CA PRO A 598 -23.80 -3.34 -1.57
C PRO A 598 -23.51 -3.15 -0.08
N ALA A 599 -24.15 -3.95 0.79
CA ALA A 599 -23.98 -3.87 2.24
C ALA A 599 -22.63 -4.45 2.68
N LEU A 600 -22.23 -5.60 2.12
CA LEU A 600 -20.93 -6.22 2.38
C LEU A 600 -19.77 -5.30 1.99
N ALA A 601 -19.85 -4.66 0.82
CA ALA A 601 -18.82 -3.73 0.37
C ALA A 601 -18.74 -2.46 1.23
N ALA A 602 -19.89 -1.95 1.71
CA ALA A 602 -19.91 -0.83 2.65
C ALA A 602 -19.30 -1.19 4.01
N HIS A 603 -19.52 -2.43 4.49
CA HIS A 603 -18.89 -2.94 5.70
C HIS A 603 -17.37 -3.04 5.55
N ALA A 604 -16.89 -3.65 4.46
CA ALA A 604 -15.46 -3.79 4.18
C ALA A 604 -14.76 -2.41 4.01
N ASP A 605 -15.42 -1.43 3.38
CA ASP A 605 -14.91 -0.05 3.26
C ASP A 605 -14.75 0.59 4.66
N LYS A 606 -15.79 0.50 5.49
CA LYS A 606 -15.80 1.07 6.84
C LYS A 606 -14.77 0.42 7.77
N GLU A 607 -14.52 -0.87 7.61
CA GLU A 607 -13.51 -1.57 8.38
C GLU A 607 -12.09 -1.18 7.95
N ALA A 608 -11.85 -1.18 6.64
CA ALA A 608 -10.51 -0.97 6.10
C ALA A 608 -10.07 0.50 6.12
N ASN A 609 -10.97 1.45 5.83
CA ASN A 609 -10.61 2.86 5.66
C ASN A 609 -11.00 3.70 6.89
N PRO A 610 -10.08 4.47 7.49
CA PRO A 610 -8.72 4.81 7.03
C PRO A 610 -7.61 3.86 7.53
N LEU A 611 -7.94 2.83 8.30
CA LEU A 611 -6.99 2.07 9.13
C LEU A 611 -5.94 1.25 8.34
N TYR A 612 -6.37 0.49 7.33
CA TYR A 612 -5.56 -0.53 6.67
C TYR A 612 -4.59 0.10 5.65
N PRO A 613 -3.27 -0.14 5.77
CA PRO A 613 -2.26 0.52 4.95
C PRO A 613 -2.06 -0.15 3.59
N VAL A 614 -3.15 -0.33 2.84
CA VAL A 614 -3.18 -1.06 1.56
C VAL A 614 -2.34 -0.41 0.43
N PRO A 615 -1.84 -1.21 -0.54
CA PRO A 615 -1.12 -0.71 -1.71
C PRO A 615 -1.90 0.35 -2.50
N ALA A 616 -3.16 0.05 -2.82
CA ALA A 616 -4.12 0.95 -3.45
C ALA A 616 -5.38 1.03 -2.60
N LEU A 617 -5.99 2.22 -2.48
CA LEU A 617 -7.22 2.41 -1.69
C LEU A 617 -8.45 2.22 -2.58
N MET A 618 -9.44 1.53 -2.05
CA MET A 618 -10.73 1.21 -2.64
C MET A 618 -11.84 1.75 -1.74
N ASP A 619 -12.83 2.43 -2.32
CA ASP A 619 -14.11 2.73 -1.68
C ASP A 619 -15.08 1.54 -1.81
N ALA A 620 -16.25 1.64 -1.18
CA ALA A 620 -17.30 0.63 -1.27
C ALA A 620 -17.65 0.27 -2.73
N LYS A 621 -17.68 1.23 -3.66
CA LYS A 621 -18.01 0.95 -5.07
C LYS A 621 -16.93 0.11 -5.74
N ALA A 622 -15.66 0.39 -5.47
CA ALA A 622 -14.54 -0.41 -5.97
C ALA A 622 -14.52 -1.81 -5.33
N LEU A 623 -14.78 -1.92 -4.03
CA LEU A 623 -14.82 -3.20 -3.32
C LEU A 623 -15.92 -4.14 -3.82
N ARG A 624 -17.06 -3.62 -4.30
CA ARG A 624 -18.12 -4.45 -4.95
C ARG A 624 -17.56 -5.36 -6.04
N LYS A 625 -16.58 -4.89 -6.80
CA LYS A 625 -15.96 -5.67 -7.88
C LYS A 625 -15.34 -6.97 -7.36
N ILE A 626 -14.74 -6.96 -6.16
CA ILE A 626 -14.15 -8.16 -5.56
C ILE A 626 -15.25 -9.18 -5.26
N TYR A 627 -16.39 -8.76 -4.69
CA TYR A 627 -17.52 -9.65 -4.43
C TYR A 627 -18.06 -10.28 -5.73
N TYR A 628 -18.18 -9.50 -6.81
CA TYR A 628 -18.60 -10.02 -8.10
C TYR A 628 -17.61 -11.03 -8.70
N LEU A 629 -16.30 -10.86 -8.45
CA LEU A 629 -15.27 -11.79 -8.94
C LEU A 629 -15.29 -13.12 -8.18
N ILE A 630 -15.51 -13.09 -6.87
CA ILE A 630 -15.51 -14.28 -6.02
C ILE A 630 -16.88 -14.99 -5.97
N LYS A 631 -17.94 -14.39 -6.49
CA LYS A 631 -19.30 -14.96 -6.46
C LYS A 631 -19.43 -16.12 -7.46
N GLU A 632 -20.06 -17.22 -7.00
CA GLU A 632 -20.53 -18.36 -7.80
C GLU A 632 -21.50 -18.00 -8.96
#